data_AF-A0A957UCK2-F1
#
_entry.id   AF-A0A957UCK2-F1
#
_cell.length_a   1.000
_cell.length_b   1.000
_cell.length_c   1.000
_cell.angle_alpha   90.00
_cell.angle_beta   90.00
_cell.angle_gamma   90.00
#
_symmetry.space_group_name_H-M   'P 1'
#
loop_
_entity.id
_entity.type
_entity.pdbx_description
1 polymer ?
#
loop_
_entity_poly.entity_id
_entity_poly.type
_entity_poly.pdbx_seq_one_letter_code
_entity_poly.pdbx_strand_id
1 'polypeptide(L)'
;TMRGGGSTLGEEAIRGRRYDIVASTLFPPDPAAGRPTPSGDEQLVRTPIGLNGIAVIVHPSNNVDELSLVQLRDLYQGRVLDWQSLGSDVGEVV
;
A
#
# COMPACT_ATOMS: atom_id res chain seq x y z
N THR A 1 11.63 -8.03 -20.41
CA THR A 1 11.02 -8.97 -19.42
C THR A 1 10.35 -8.17 -18.32
N MET A 2 9.21 -8.60 -17.79
CA MET A 2 8.59 -7.93 -16.62
C MET A 2 8.97 -8.65 -15.32
N ARG A 3 9.15 -7.90 -14.23
CA ARG A 3 9.50 -8.43 -12.91
C ARG A 3 8.69 -7.72 -11.81
N GLY A 4 8.21 -8.50 -10.84
CA GLY A 4 7.64 -7.98 -9.59
C GLY A 4 8.73 -7.71 -8.56
N GLY A 5 8.39 -6.94 -7.52
CA GLY A 5 9.31 -6.56 -6.43
C GLY A 5 8.81 -5.41 -5.55
N GLY A 6 7.79 -4.67 -6.01
CA GLY A 6 7.20 -3.55 -5.28
C GLY A 6 7.78 -2.19 -5.69
N SER A 7 7.05 -1.13 -5.35
CA SER A 7 7.29 0.24 -5.80
C SER A 7 8.66 0.78 -5.38
N THR A 8 9.07 0.54 -4.12
CA THR A 8 10.38 1.00 -3.60
C THR A 8 11.55 0.43 -4.40
N LEU A 9 11.56 -0.90 -4.59
CA LEU A 9 12.60 -1.57 -5.37
C LEU A 9 12.59 -1.15 -6.85
N GLY A 10 11.41 -0.85 -7.40
CA GLY A 10 11.26 -0.30 -8.74
C GLY A 10 11.89 1.09 -8.88
N GLU A 11 11.54 2.03 -8.00
CA GLU A 11 12.06 3.40 -8.04
C GLU A 11 13.58 3.47 -7.79
N GLU A 12 14.12 2.62 -6.92
CA GLU A 12 15.58 2.51 -6.74
C GLU A 12 16.27 1.95 -7.99
N ALA A 13 15.63 1.01 -8.70
CA ALA A 13 16.20 0.40 -9.89
C ALA A 13 16.24 1.34 -11.08
N ILE A 14 15.21 2.16 -11.31
CA ILE A 14 15.22 3.15 -12.40
C ILE A 14 16.22 4.28 -12.14
N ARG A 15 16.36 4.75 -10.88
CA ARG A 15 17.43 5.68 -10.48
C ARG A 15 18.82 5.12 -10.75
N GLY A 16 19.02 3.83 -10.47
CA GLY A 16 20.24 3.09 -10.80
C GLY A 16 20.40 2.73 -12.27
N ARG A 17 19.53 3.21 -13.17
CA ARG A 17 19.51 2.92 -14.61
C ARG A 17 19.49 1.42 -14.94
N ARG A 18 18.88 0.61 -14.07
CA ARG A 18 18.73 -0.84 -14.28
C ARG A 18 17.49 -1.20 -15.09
N TYR A 19 16.50 -0.30 -15.13
CA TYR A 19 15.27 -0.43 -15.90
C TYR A 19 14.95 0.89 -16.60
N ASP A 20 14.28 0.79 -17.75
CA ASP A 20 13.84 1.96 -18.52
C ASP A 20 12.48 2.48 -18.08
N ILE A 21 11.59 1.59 -17.61
CA ILE A 21 10.23 1.89 -17.16
C ILE A 21 9.94 1.07 -15.91
N VAL A 22 9.31 1.71 -14.91
CA VAL A 22 8.85 1.06 -13.68
C VAL A 22 7.43 1.50 -13.33
N ALA A 23 6.68 0.63 -12.68
CA ALA A 23 5.39 0.97 -12.09
C ALA A 23 5.59 1.26 -10.60
N SER A 24 4.96 2.33 -10.10
CA SER A 24 5.03 2.72 -8.70
C SER A 24 3.69 3.25 -8.21
N THR A 25 3.36 2.86 -6.98
CA THR A 25 2.23 3.39 -6.20
C THR A 25 2.69 4.42 -5.16
N LEU A 26 3.99 4.73 -5.08
CA LEU A 26 4.49 5.77 -4.18
C LEU A 26 4.01 7.15 -4.64
N PHE A 27 3.76 8.02 -3.68
CA PHE A 27 3.35 9.39 -3.97
C PHE A 27 4.41 10.09 -4.83
N PRO A 28 3.99 10.79 -5.90
CA PRO A 28 4.92 11.55 -6.72
C PRO A 28 5.56 12.69 -5.90
N PRO A 29 6.77 13.13 -6.30
CA PRO A 29 7.35 14.36 -5.79
C PRO A 29 6.37 15.52 -5.95
N ASP A 30 6.27 16.30 -4.89
CA ASP A 30 5.44 17.49 -4.77
C ASP A 30 6.12 18.44 -3.77
N PRO A 31 7.04 19.30 -4.26
CA PRO A 31 7.78 20.21 -3.41
C PRO A 31 6.87 21.16 -2.61
N ALA A 32 5.70 21.53 -3.16
CA ALA A 32 4.73 22.39 -2.49
C ALA A 32 4.08 21.68 -1.28
N ALA A 33 3.88 20.37 -1.36
CA ALA A 33 3.42 19.53 -0.25
C ALA A 33 4.57 18.95 0.61
N GLY A 34 5.80 19.45 0.45
CA GLY A 34 6.96 18.99 1.24
C GLY A 34 7.53 17.62 0.84
N ARG A 35 7.19 17.11 -0.36
CA ARG A 35 7.79 15.90 -0.94
C ARG A 35 8.80 16.31 -2.04
N PRO A 36 10.09 16.54 -1.73
CA PRO A 36 11.06 16.97 -2.74
C PRO A 36 11.27 15.89 -3.81
N THR A 37 11.76 16.31 -4.98
CA THR A 37 12.23 15.38 -6.01
C THR A 37 13.49 14.65 -5.51
N PRO A 38 13.50 13.30 -5.48
CA PRO A 38 14.69 12.54 -5.13
C PRO A 38 15.84 12.83 -6.10
N SER A 39 17.08 12.80 -5.60
CA SER A 39 18.26 12.89 -6.45
C SER A 39 18.31 11.71 -7.42
N GLY A 40 18.57 12.00 -8.69
CA GLY A 40 18.53 11.00 -9.78
C GLY A 40 17.16 10.87 -10.47
N ASP A 41 16.12 11.53 -9.96
CA ASP A 41 14.79 11.57 -10.58
C ASP A 41 14.63 12.77 -11.53
N GLU A 42 15.64 13.63 -11.72
CA GLU A 42 15.50 14.92 -12.42
C GLU A 42 15.04 14.80 -13.88
N GLN A 43 15.32 13.66 -14.52
CA GLN A 43 14.93 13.35 -15.90
C GLN A 43 13.79 12.33 -15.98
N LEU A 44 13.28 11.84 -14.85
CA LEU A 44 12.22 10.85 -14.83
C LEU A 44 10.86 11.52 -15.00
N VAL A 45 10.03 10.92 -15.85
CA VAL A 45 8.65 11.36 -16.07
C VAL A 45 7.72 10.41 -15.33
N ARG A 46 6.82 10.96 -14.51
CA ARG A 46 5.73 10.20 -13.90
C ARG A 46 4.43 10.44 -14.66
N THR A 47 3.87 9.37 -15.21
CA THR A 47 2.58 9.40 -15.90
C THR A 47 1.55 8.62 -15.10
N PRO A 48 0.44 9.25 -14.64
CA PRO A 48 -0.65 8.52 -14.02
C PRO A 48 -1.28 7.55 -15.02
N ILE A 49 -1.34 6.26 -14.67
CA ILE A 49 -1.91 5.21 -15.53
C ILE A 49 -3.21 4.60 -14.97
N GLY A 50 -3.59 4.95 -13.74
CA GLY A 50 -4.80 4.41 -13.11
C GLY A 50 -4.95 4.80 -11.64
N LEU A 51 -6.11 4.45 -11.07
CA LEU A 51 -6.38 4.56 -9.64
C LEU A 51 -6.01 3.24 -8.94
N ASN A 52 -5.48 3.34 -7.73
CA ASN A 52 -5.15 2.18 -6.90
C ASN A 52 -6.14 2.09 -5.73
N GLY A 53 -6.83 0.95 -5.63
CA GLY A 53 -7.71 0.61 -4.51
C GLY A 53 -7.07 -0.42 -3.60
N ILE A 54 -7.38 -0.32 -2.30
CA ILE A 54 -7.01 -1.32 -1.29
C ILE A 54 -8.30 -1.98 -0.82
N ALA A 55 -8.33 -3.31 -0.84
CA ALA A 55 -9.41 -4.11 -0.29
C ALA A 55 -8.90 -4.86 0.95
N VAL A 56 -9.73 -4.89 1.98
CA VAL A 56 -9.49 -5.75 3.15
C VAL A 56 -10.17 -7.08 2.87
N ILE A 57 -9.39 -8.16 2.94
CA ILE A 57 -9.87 -9.52 2.66
C ILE A 57 -9.62 -10.35 3.92
N VAL A 58 -10.63 -11.09 4.34
CA VAL A 58 -10.56 -12.04 5.45
C VAL A 58 -10.73 -13.47 4.91
N HIS A 59 -10.35 -14.46 5.72
CA HIS A 59 -10.60 -15.86 5.37
C HIS A 59 -12.10 -16.13 5.22
N PRO A 60 -12.56 -17.00 4.29
CA PRO A 60 -13.99 -17.26 4.08
C PRO A 60 -14.78 -17.78 5.28
N SER A 61 -14.11 -18.29 6.32
CA SER A 61 -14.76 -18.73 7.56
C SER A 61 -14.94 -17.61 8.60
N ASN A 62 -14.44 -16.40 8.32
CA ASN A 62 -14.64 -15.24 9.17
C ASN A 62 -16.04 -14.68 8.89
N ASN A 63 -16.87 -14.64 9.94
CA ASN A 63 -18.29 -14.28 9.82
C ASN A 63 -18.54 -12.76 9.89
N VAL A 64 -17.49 -11.93 9.90
CA VAL A 64 -17.64 -10.47 9.83
C VAL A 64 -18.08 -10.06 8.42
N ASP A 65 -19.31 -9.57 8.29
CA ASP A 65 -19.87 -9.08 7.03
C ASP A 65 -19.34 -7.69 6.65
N GLU A 66 -19.11 -6.81 7.63
CA GLU A 66 -18.64 -5.45 7.42
C GLU A 66 -17.74 -4.95 8.55
N LEU A 67 -16.79 -4.07 8.21
CA LEU A 67 -15.95 -3.37 9.17
C LEU A 67 -16.06 -1.87 8.95
N SER A 68 -16.35 -1.15 10.03
CA SER A 68 -16.28 0.31 10.02
C SER A 68 -14.81 0.79 9.92
N LEU A 69 -14.61 2.02 9.44
CA LEU A 69 -13.28 2.65 9.41
C LEU A 69 -12.65 2.75 10.81
N VAL A 70 -13.45 2.87 11.87
CA VAL A 70 -12.96 2.91 13.25
C VAL A 70 -12.41 1.55 13.66
N GLN A 71 -13.14 0.47 13.40
CA GLN A 71 -12.69 -0.90 13.67
C GLN A 71 -11.43 -1.26 12.88
N LEU A 72 -11.37 -0.89 11.59
CA LEU A 72 -10.15 -1.07 10.78
C LEU A 72 -8.96 -0.31 11.39
N ARG A 73 -9.18 0.93 11.83
CA ARG A 73 -8.14 1.70 12.50
C ARG A 73 -7.69 1.02 13.80
N ASP A 74 -8.61 0.53 14.62
CA ASP A 74 -8.29 -0.16 15.87
C ASP A 74 -7.48 -1.45 15.62
N LEU A 75 -7.81 -2.21 14.58
CA LEU A 75 -7.06 -3.39 14.13
C LEU A 75 -5.62 -3.04 13.75
N TYR A 76 -5.44 -2.11 12.80
CA TYR A 76 -4.10 -1.74 12.31
C TYR A 76 -3.23 -1.02 13.36
N GLN A 77 -3.85 -0.50 14.43
CA GLN A 77 -3.14 0.09 15.57
C GLN A 77 -2.91 -0.92 16.71
N GLY A 78 -3.33 -2.17 16.55
CA GLY A 78 -3.15 -3.24 17.54
C GLY A 78 -3.99 -3.07 18.80
N ARG A 79 -5.06 -2.27 18.77
CA ARG A 79 -5.98 -2.09 19.90
C ARG A 79 -7.03 -3.20 19.98
N VAL A 80 -7.44 -3.71 18.82
CA VAL A 80 -8.33 -4.87 18.71
C VAL A 80 -7.56 -5.96 17.98
N LEU A 81 -7.39 -7.10 18.64
CA LEU A 81 -6.62 -8.25 18.14
C LEU A 81 -7.39 -9.56 18.27
N ASP A 82 -8.69 -9.50 18.58
CA ASP A 82 -9.57 -10.67 18.63
C ASP A 82 -10.83 -10.43 17.81
N TRP A 83 -11.14 -11.38 16.92
CA TRP A 83 -12.30 -11.36 16.02
C TRP A 83 -13.64 -11.32 16.76
N GLN A 84 -13.69 -11.81 18.00
CA GLN A 84 -14.87 -11.70 18.86
C GLN A 84 -15.27 -10.24 19.10
N SER A 85 -14.30 -9.33 19.22
CA SER A 85 -14.56 -7.90 19.41
C SER A 85 -15.19 -7.22 18.19
N LEU A 86 -15.23 -7.93 17.06
CA LEU A 86 -15.71 -7.44 15.77
C LEU A 86 -16.96 -8.20 15.29
N GLY A 87 -17.52 -9.09 16.12
CA GLY A 87 -18.75 -9.81 15.82
C GLY A 87 -18.56 -11.17 15.13
N SER A 88 -17.34 -11.71 15.09
CA SER A 88 -17.07 -13.09 14.66
C SER A 88 -16.83 -14.00 15.87
N ASP A 89 -16.56 -15.28 15.62
CA ASP A 89 -16.16 -16.24 16.64
C ASP A 89 -14.82 -15.84 17.30
N VAL A 90 -14.55 -16.38 18.50
CA VAL A 90 -13.30 -16.18 19.24
C VAL A 90 -12.12 -16.60 18.38
N GLY A 91 -11.13 -15.71 18.27
CA GLY A 91 -9.91 -16.00 17.53
C GLY A 91 -9.03 -14.78 17.40
N GLU A 92 -7.72 -14.99 17.51
CA GLU A 92 -6.74 -13.93 17.30
C GLU A 92 -6.77 -13.43 15.85
N VAL A 93 -6.61 -12.11 15.70
CA VAL A 93 -6.33 -11.47 14.40
C VAL A 93 -4.85 -11.70 14.09
N VAL A 94 -4.59 -12.65 13.20
CA VAL A 94 -3.25 -13.03 12.72
C VAL A 94 -2.96 -12.52 11.32
#